data_AF-A0AAX6G574-F1
#
_entry.id   AF-A0AAX6G574-F1
#
_cell.length_a   1.000
_cell.length_b   1.000
_cell.length_c   1.000
_cell.angle_alpha   90.00
_cell.angle_beta   90.00
_cell.angle_gamma   90.00
#
_symmetry.space_group_name_H-M   'P 1'
#
loop_
_entity.id
_entity.type
_entity.pdbx_description
1 polymer ?
#
loop_
_entity_poly.entity_id
_entity_poly.type
_entity_poly.pdbx_seq_one_letter_code
_entity_poly.pdbx_strand_id
1 'polypeptide(L)'
;MDPNSENPSQNPNNPRSPAMEETLDEVSKERDLLLKERSDLEARVSESSDTIRAAFARINERIGEENWNPEEKSIVEMVLEVEAKIVEYVEKRKKEKKELENSIVSLTEENRDVNSLLRIALSEKEAVEKRVKGGGEQKRVGAILQIAERGLQKVGFGFMMGAAAVVAGESQLDQPSTSSGSTKSDGSECEEEVISLAATVEKIMRNLRLQISDLRRALDESRLDNEHLQILADKQAKKITETTLHIINLEEREKMLALNVEELMADITEAREEVARWREACELEVKAGKVAIEEREKEVGMLQQDLERTKAALEAASNKLLMKERLAATAMAAQAAAEASLQLADRRSAELRDQIEELTRQVEEEADHSKKEHRKSSRKRVRHVCWPWRALKLTPNWQGTGDGGGAPWVRGRNKKMLPDMEGLLHHM
;
A
#
# COMPACT_ATOMS: atom_id res chain seq x y z
N MET A 1 -68.89 7.39 -57.07
CA MET A 1 -67.69 6.74 -57.59
C MET A 1 -66.75 6.51 -56.42
N ASP A 2 -66.69 5.25 -55.98
CA ASP A 2 -65.50 4.46 -55.59
C ASP A 2 -64.38 5.05 -54.68
N PRO A 3 -63.62 4.21 -53.93
CA PRO A 3 -64.03 3.35 -52.81
C PRO A 3 -62.92 3.25 -51.70
N ASN A 4 -63.11 2.38 -50.70
CA ASN A 4 -62.10 1.70 -49.87
C ASN A 4 -61.06 2.49 -49.02
N SER A 5 -61.10 2.28 -47.70
CA SER A 5 -60.12 1.41 -47.00
C SER A 5 -60.35 1.41 -45.49
N GLU A 6 -60.35 0.20 -44.93
CA GLU A 6 -60.38 -0.13 -43.51
C GLU A 6 -59.19 0.47 -42.73
N ASN A 7 -59.43 0.85 -41.46
CA ASN A 7 -58.50 0.61 -40.36
C ASN A 7 -59.21 0.81 -39.00
N PRO A 8 -59.26 -0.21 -38.11
CA PRO A 8 -59.79 -0.06 -36.78
C PRO A 8 -58.69 0.31 -35.76
N SER A 9 -59.07 1.17 -34.80
CA SER A 9 -58.52 1.17 -33.43
C SER A 9 -57.12 1.76 -33.21
N GLN A 10 -57.00 3.07 -33.41
CA GLN A 10 -56.20 3.88 -32.50
C GLN A 10 -56.99 4.04 -31.19
N ASN A 11 -56.54 3.41 -30.11
CA ASN A 11 -56.85 3.87 -28.76
C ASN A 11 -55.54 4.28 -28.07
N PRO A 12 -55.13 5.55 -28.15
CA PRO A 12 -53.85 6.03 -27.63
C PRO A 12 -54.00 6.67 -26.25
N ASN A 13 -54.86 6.14 -25.36
CA ASN A 13 -55.07 6.73 -24.03
C ASN A 13 -55.27 5.65 -22.97
N ASN A 14 -54.15 5.11 -22.47
CA ASN A 14 -54.06 4.78 -21.06
C ASN A 14 -53.03 5.73 -20.46
N PRO A 15 -53.41 6.73 -19.63
CA PRO A 15 -52.44 7.62 -19.04
C PRO A 15 -51.59 6.78 -18.08
N ARG A 16 -50.34 6.50 -18.46
CA ARG A 16 -49.32 6.17 -17.46
C ARG A 16 -49.36 7.32 -16.47
N SER A 17 -49.59 7.02 -15.19
CA SER A 17 -49.61 8.04 -14.14
C SER A 17 -48.31 8.85 -14.26
N PRO A 18 -48.36 10.20 -14.29
CA PRO A 18 -47.16 11.04 -14.41
C PRO A 18 -46.11 10.72 -13.33
N ALA A 19 -46.56 10.23 -12.16
CA ALA A 19 -45.69 9.73 -11.10
C ALA A 19 -44.85 8.50 -11.50
N MET A 20 -45.37 7.59 -12.34
CA MET A 20 -44.57 6.44 -12.81
C MET A 20 -43.54 6.85 -13.88
N GLU A 21 -43.87 7.85 -14.70
CA GLU A 21 -42.96 8.35 -15.74
C GLU A 21 -41.81 9.15 -15.11
N GLU A 22 -42.10 9.94 -14.08
CA GLU A 22 -41.09 10.64 -13.27
C GLU A 22 -40.17 9.65 -12.54
N THR A 23 -40.70 8.57 -11.94
CA THR A 23 -39.87 7.53 -11.30
C THR A 23 -39.00 6.75 -12.30
N LEU A 24 -39.47 6.55 -13.54
CA LEU A 24 -38.68 5.89 -14.58
C LEU A 24 -37.54 6.77 -15.09
N ASP A 25 -37.78 8.07 -15.23
CA ASP A 25 -36.75 9.04 -15.59
C ASP A 25 -35.68 9.17 -14.49
N GLU A 26 -36.09 9.12 -13.22
CA GLU A 26 -35.18 9.15 -12.07
C GLU A 26 -34.32 7.88 -12.00
N VAL A 27 -34.93 6.70 -12.17
CA VAL A 27 -34.21 5.41 -12.26
C VAL A 27 -33.28 5.36 -13.48
N SER A 28 -33.68 5.96 -14.61
CA SER A 28 -32.81 6.02 -15.80
C SER A 28 -31.60 6.93 -15.58
N LYS A 29 -31.76 8.07 -14.90
CA LYS A 29 -30.64 8.96 -14.52
C LYS A 29 -29.69 8.28 -13.55
N GLU A 30 -30.23 7.56 -12.57
CA GLU A 30 -29.43 6.83 -11.57
C GLU A 30 -28.64 5.69 -12.20
N ARG A 31 -29.25 4.93 -13.14
CA ARG A 31 -28.54 3.93 -13.95
C ARG A 31 -27.39 4.55 -14.74
N ASP A 32 -27.61 5.69 -15.38
CA ASP A 32 -26.59 6.32 -16.23
C ASP A 32 -25.43 6.88 -15.39
N LEU A 33 -25.70 7.38 -14.18
CA LEU A 33 -24.68 7.74 -13.19
C LEU A 33 -23.86 6.53 -12.74
N LEU A 34 -24.51 5.42 -12.40
CA LEU A 34 -23.83 4.19 -11.98
C LEU A 34 -22.97 3.58 -13.11
N LEU A 35 -23.44 3.66 -14.37
CA LEU A 35 -22.65 3.22 -15.53
C LEU A 35 -21.40 4.10 -15.70
N LYS A 36 -21.51 5.40 -15.45
CA LYS A 36 -20.38 6.32 -15.52
C LYS A 36 -19.36 6.04 -14.42
N GLU A 37 -19.81 5.88 -13.18
CA GLU A 37 -18.96 5.54 -12.05
C GLU A 37 -18.26 4.19 -12.24
N ARG A 38 -18.98 3.18 -12.74
CA ARG A 38 -18.40 1.89 -13.11
C ARG A 38 -17.29 2.03 -14.17
N SER A 39 -17.53 2.81 -15.22
CA SER A 39 -16.52 3.03 -16.28
C SER A 39 -15.27 3.72 -15.73
N ASP A 40 -15.44 4.69 -14.84
CA ASP A 40 -14.32 5.42 -14.25
C ASP A 40 -13.53 4.54 -13.25
N LEU A 41 -14.22 3.66 -12.52
CA LEU A 41 -13.58 2.64 -11.67
C LEU A 41 -12.82 1.59 -12.50
N GLU A 42 -13.39 1.09 -13.59
CA GLU A 42 -12.71 0.16 -14.49
C GLU A 42 -11.43 0.77 -15.08
N ALA A 43 -11.46 2.05 -15.45
CA ALA A 43 -10.28 2.78 -15.93
C ALA A 43 -9.18 2.90 -14.85
N ARG A 44 -9.54 3.29 -13.62
CA ARG A 44 -8.60 3.41 -12.49
C ARG A 44 -7.98 2.07 -12.10
N VAL A 45 -8.76 0.99 -12.15
CA VAL A 45 -8.27 -0.37 -11.89
C VAL A 45 -7.30 -0.83 -12.98
N SER A 46 -7.59 -0.52 -14.25
CA SER A 46 -6.68 -0.83 -15.36
C SER A 46 -5.35 -0.08 -15.23
N GLU A 47 -5.40 1.22 -14.93
CA GLU A 47 -4.21 2.06 -14.73
C GLU A 47 -3.36 1.55 -13.55
N SER A 48 -3.99 1.23 -12.42
CA SER A 48 -3.30 0.62 -11.28
C SER A 48 -2.66 -0.72 -11.63
N SER A 49 -3.33 -1.56 -12.41
CA SER A 49 -2.80 -2.87 -12.85
C SER A 49 -1.58 -2.71 -13.75
N ASP A 50 -1.62 -1.77 -14.70
CA ASP A 50 -0.50 -1.51 -15.60
C ASP A 50 0.70 -0.88 -14.87
N THR A 51 0.44 -0.05 -13.86
CA THR A 51 1.49 0.53 -12.99
C THR A 51 2.22 -0.55 -12.19
N ILE A 52 1.46 -1.50 -11.63
CA ILE A 52 2.00 -2.65 -10.90
C ILE A 52 2.83 -3.53 -11.84
N ARG A 53 2.30 -3.86 -13.03
CA ARG A 53 3.02 -4.66 -14.04
C ARG A 53 4.33 -3.99 -14.48
N ALA A 54 4.34 -2.67 -14.66
CA ALA A 54 5.54 -1.91 -14.99
C ALA A 54 6.58 -1.90 -13.85
N ALA A 55 6.14 -1.88 -12.59
CA ALA A 55 7.02 -1.98 -11.44
C ALA A 55 7.71 -3.36 -11.36
N PHE A 56 6.96 -4.44 -11.59
CA PHE A 56 7.51 -5.80 -11.64
C PHE A 56 8.50 -5.99 -12.80
N ALA A 57 8.21 -5.47 -14.00
CA ALA A 57 9.13 -5.54 -15.13
C ALA A 57 10.49 -4.89 -14.84
N ARG A 58 10.51 -3.74 -14.13
CA ARG A 58 11.76 -3.07 -13.71
C ARG A 58 12.56 -3.87 -12.68
N ILE A 59 11.86 -4.58 -11.78
CA ILE A 59 12.53 -5.47 -10.82
C ILE A 59 13.14 -6.64 -11.58
N ASN A 60 12.40 -7.23 -12.53
CA ASN A 60 12.85 -8.37 -13.32
C ASN A 60 14.05 -8.04 -14.23
N GLU A 61 14.13 -6.82 -14.78
CA GLU A 61 15.30 -6.33 -15.52
C GLU A 61 16.54 -6.20 -14.63
N ARG A 62 16.39 -5.79 -13.36
CA ARG A 62 17.51 -5.70 -12.42
C ARG A 62 18.03 -7.05 -11.94
N ILE A 63 17.18 -8.09 -11.90
CA ILE A 63 17.58 -9.44 -11.47
C ILE A 63 18.71 -10.02 -12.34
N GLY A 64 18.88 -9.55 -13.57
CA GLY A 64 19.99 -9.93 -14.46
C GLY A 64 21.38 -9.39 -14.07
N GLU A 65 21.48 -8.48 -13.09
CA GLU A 65 22.77 -7.97 -12.59
C GLU A 65 23.25 -8.84 -11.40
N GLU A 66 24.42 -9.47 -11.56
CA GLU A 66 24.85 -10.68 -10.83
C GLU A 66 25.30 -10.47 -9.35
N ASN A 67 24.97 -9.35 -8.70
CA ASN A 67 25.61 -8.97 -7.43
C ASN A 67 24.64 -8.51 -6.33
N TRP A 68 23.63 -9.33 -6.05
CA TRP A 68 22.66 -9.09 -4.96
C TRP A 68 23.14 -9.64 -3.61
N ASN A 69 22.99 -8.84 -2.55
CA ASN A 69 23.11 -9.25 -1.14
C ASN A 69 22.11 -10.39 -0.83
N PRO A 70 22.43 -11.37 0.04
CA PRO A 70 21.46 -12.36 0.52
C PRO A 70 20.09 -11.80 0.97
N GLU A 71 20.02 -10.61 1.57
CA GLU A 71 18.75 -9.96 1.93
C GLU A 71 17.96 -9.51 0.70
N GLU A 72 18.64 -8.97 -0.32
CA GLU A 72 18.01 -8.55 -1.57
C GLU A 72 17.51 -9.77 -2.36
N LYS A 73 18.21 -10.90 -2.30
CA LYS A 73 17.74 -12.17 -2.88
C LYS A 73 16.45 -12.66 -2.22
N SER A 74 16.37 -12.59 -0.90
CA SER A 74 15.14 -12.94 -0.16
C SER A 74 13.98 -12.02 -0.50
N ILE A 75 14.22 -10.72 -0.65
CA ILE A 75 13.21 -9.75 -1.09
C ILE A 75 12.72 -10.07 -2.51
N VAL A 76 13.64 -10.35 -3.44
CA VAL A 76 13.31 -10.73 -4.81
C VAL A 76 12.48 -12.02 -4.85
N GLU A 77 12.84 -13.03 -4.06
CA GLU A 77 12.10 -14.29 -3.97
C GLU A 77 10.66 -14.08 -3.48
N MET A 78 10.48 -13.27 -2.43
CA MET A 78 9.14 -12.89 -1.95
C MET A 78 8.35 -12.09 -3.00
N VAL A 79 9.00 -11.19 -3.74
CA VAL A 79 8.36 -10.38 -4.80
C VAL A 79 7.88 -11.27 -5.95
N LEU A 80 8.67 -12.27 -6.36
CA LEU A 80 8.27 -13.24 -7.38
C LEU A 80 7.10 -14.13 -6.91
N GLU A 81 7.08 -14.53 -5.64
CA GLU A 81 5.99 -15.31 -5.08
C GLU A 81 4.69 -14.48 -5.00
N VAL A 82 4.79 -13.21 -4.61
CA VAL A 82 3.68 -12.26 -4.62
C VAL A 82 3.17 -12.02 -6.05
N GLU A 83 4.07 -11.88 -7.03
CA GLU A 83 3.70 -11.76 -8.44
C GLU A 83 2.90 -12.97 -8.92
N ALA A 84 3.39 -14.19 -8.64
CA ALA A 84 2.69 -15.43 -8.99
C ALA A 84 1.28 -15.49 -8.38
N LYS A 85 1.14 -15.15 -7.09
CA LYS A 85 -0.16 -15.10 -6.40
C LYS A 85 -1.10 -14.03 -6.96
N ILE A 86 -0.57 -12.86 -7.35
CA ILE A 86 -1.36 -11.80 -7.98
C ILE A 86 -1.86 -12.25 -9.35
N VAL A 87 -1.01 -12.90 -10.16
CA VAL A 87 -1.41 -13.43 -11.47
C VAL A 87 -2.52 -14.47 -11.32
N GLU A 88 -2.37 -15.42 -10.40
CA GLU A 88 -3.38 -16.45 -10.12
C GLU A 88 -4.72 -15.83 -9.67
N TYR A 89 -4.67 -14.83 -8.77
CA TYR A 89 -5.85 -14.10 -8.31
C TYR A 89 -6.55 -13.36 -9.46
N VAL A 90 -5.80 -12.65 -10.29
CA VAL A 90 -6.34 -11.92 -11.45
C VAL A 90 -6.99 -12.88 -12.45
N GLU A 91 -6.38 -14.03 -12.71
CA GLU A 91 -6.96 -15.05 -13.58
C GLU A 91 -8.26 -15.64 -13.00
N LYS A 92 -8.28 -15.94 -11.70
CA LYS A 92 -9.49 -16.41 -11.01
C LYS A 92 -10.63 -15.39 -11.11
N ARG A 93 -10.35 -14.12 -10.80
CA ARG A 93 -11.33 -13.03 -10.92
C ARG A 93 -11.82 -12.85 -12.36
N LYS A 94 -10.94 -13.04 -13.35
CA LYS A 94 -11.30 -12.98 -14.77
C LYS A 94 -12.21 -14.13 -15.18
N LYS A 95 -12.00 -15.34 -14.65
CA LYS A 95 -12.90 -16.50 -14.88
C LYS A 95 -14.27 -16.27 -14.25
N GLU A 96 -14.31 -15.86 -12.99
CA GLU A 96 -15.56 -15.50 -12.29
C GLU A 96 -16.33 -14.40 -13.02
N LYS A 97 -15.64 -13.34 -13.47
CA LYS A 97 -16.27 -12.25 -14.25
C LYS A 97 -16.91 -12.79 -15.54
N LYS A 98 -16.22 -13.66 -16.28
CA LYS A 98 -16.76 -14.27 -17.50
C LYS A 98 -17.95 -15.17 -17.22
N GLU A 99 -17.92 -15.95 -16.14
CA GLU A 99 -19.04 -16.79 -15.72
C GLU A 99 -20.27 -15.96 -15.37
N LEU A 100 -20.09 -14.86 -14.63
CA LEU A 100 -21.16 -13.92 -14.31
C LEU A 100 -21.69 -13.22 -15.57
N GLU A 101 -20.83 -12.79 -16.48
CA GLU A 101 -21.23 -12.20 -17.77
C GLU A 101 -22.06 -13.20 -18.60
N ASN A 102 -21.63 -14.46 -18.69
CA ASN A 102 -22.38 -15.52 -19.37
C ASN A 102 -23.73 -15.79 -18.69
N SER A 103 -23.77 -15.80 -17.35
CA SER A 103 -25.00 -15.98 -16.57
C SER A 103 -25.98 -14.82 -16.81
N ILE A 104 -25.50 -13.58 -16.85
CA ILE A 104 -26.34 -12.41 -17.17
C ILE A 104 -26.93 -12.56 -18.58
N VAL A 105 -26.12 -12.92 -19.58
CA VAL A 105 -26.63 -13.13 -20.95
C VAL A 105 -27.72 -14.20 -20.97
N SER A 106 -27.46 -15.37 -20.36
CA SER A 106 -28.46 -16.46 -20.24
C SER A 106 -29.75 -15.99 -19.57
N LEU A 107 -29.65 -15.27 -18.44
CA LEU A 107 -30.82 -14.75 -17.73
C LEU A 107 -31.58 -13.68 -18.54
N THR A 108 -30.89 -12.89 -19.36
CA THR A 108 -31.55 -11.92 -20.24
C THR A 108 -32.26 -12.58 -21.42
N GLU A 109 -31.71 -13.68 -21.94
CA GLU A 109 -32.35 -14.51 -22.97
C GLU A 109 -33.58 -15.22 -22.41
N GLU A 110 -33.47 -15.85 -21.24
CA GLU A 110 -34.60 -16.48 -20.54
C GLU A 110 -35.70 -15.46 -20.20
N ASN A 111 -35.35 -14.26 -19.71
CA ASN A 111 -36.33 -13.20 -19.49
C ASN A 111 -37.03 -12.77 -20.78
N ARG A 112 -36.29 -12.72 -21.90
CA ARG A 112 -36.86 -12.40 -23.21
C ARG A 112 -37.84 -13.50 -23.66
N ASP A 113 -37.49 -14.76 -23.44
CA ASP A 113 -38.32 -15.92 -23.76
C ASP A 113 -39.57 -15.98 -22.90
N VAL A 114 -39.46 -15.79 -21.58
CA VAL A 114 -40.60 -15.68 -20.65
C VAL A 114 -41.52 -14.53 -21.07
N ASN A 115 -40.96 -13.38 -21.44
CA ASN A 115 -41.75 -12.24 -21.90
C ASN A 115 -42.43 -12.51 -23.27
N SER A 116 -41.83 -13.34 -24.12
CA SER A 116 -42.47 -13.82 -25.35
C SER A 116 -43.63 -14.78 -25.05
N LEU A 117 -43.44 -15.74 -24.13
CA LEU A 117 -44.46 -16.68 -23.69
C LEU A 117 -45.63 -15.98 -23.02
N LEU A 118 -45.37 -14.97 -22.17
CA LEU A 118 -46.41 -14.15 -21.55
C LEU A 118 -47.23 -13.40 -22.60
N ARG A 119 -46.60 -12.84 -23.64
CA ARG A 119 -47.34 -12.21 -24.74
C ARG A 119 -48.20 -13.20 -25.51
N ILE A 120 -47.69 -14.41 -25.78
CA ILE A 120 -48.45 -15.49 -26.43
C ILE A 120 -49.64 -15.89 -25.56
N ALA A 121 -49.42 -16.20 -24.29
CA ALA A 121 -50.46 -16.60 -23.34
C ALA A 121 -51.52 -15.51 -23.15
N LEU A 122 -51.12 -14.23 -23.09
CA LEU A 122 -52.07 -13.10 -23.05
C LEU A 122 -52.89 -13.01 -24.34
N SER A 123 -52.27 -13.16 -25.52
CA SER A 123 -52.98 -13.14 -26.80
C SER A 123 -53.94 -14.32 -26.96
N GLU A 124 -53.58 -15.50 -26.45
CA GLU A 124 -54.40 -16.70 -26.46
C GLU A 124 -55.55 -16.58 -25.45
N LYS A 125 -55.28 -16.06 -24.25
CA LYS A 125 -56.31 -15.71 -23.26
C LYS A 125 -57.31 -14.74 -23.85
N GLU A 126 -56.87 -13.66 -24.49
CA GLU A 126 -57.76 -12.70 -25.15
C GLU A 126 -58.56 -13.34 -26.29
N ALA A 127 -57.96 -14.25 -27.05
CA ALA A 127 -58.65 -14.99 -28.11
C ALA A 127 -59.72 -15.95 -27.54
N VAL A 128 -59.44 -16.64 -26.44
CA VAL A 128 -60.41 -17.50 -25.75
C VAL A 128 -61.50 -16.67 -25.09
N GLU A 129 -61.16 -15.55 -24.45
CA GLU A 129 -62.13 -14.65 -23.84
C GLU A 129 -63.06 -14.02 -24.89
N LYS A 130 -62.54 -13.66 -26.08
CA LYS A 130 -63.34 -13.23 -27.23
C LYS A 130 -64.22 -14.35 -27.78
N ARG A 131 -63.77 -15.62 -27.78
CA ARG A 131 -64.61 -16.77 -28.16
C ARG A 131 -65.74 -17.02 -27.15
N VAL A 132 -65.45 -16.92 -25.85
CA VAL A 132 -66.43 -17.12 -24.77
C VAL A 132 -67.46 -15.99 -24.71
N LYS A 133 -67.03 -14.72 -24.91
CA LYS A 133 -67.93 -13.54 -24.98
C LYS A 133 -68.64 -13.41 -26.34
N GLY A 134 -68.08 -13.99 -27.40
CA GLY A 134 -68.49 -13.78 -28.79
C GLY A 134 -69.60 -14.69 -29.34
N GLY A 135 -70.02 -15.74 -28.63
CA GLY A 135 -71.17 -16.51 -29.10
C GLY A 135 -71.35 -17.88 -28.46
N GLY A 136 -72.48 -18.06 -27.77
CA GLY A 136 -73.09 -19.37 -27.52
C GLY A 136 -72.63 -20.15 -26.29
N GLU A 137 -71.37 -20.05 -25.86
CA GLU A 137 -70.85 -20.86 -24.75
C GLU A 137 -71.23 -20.36 -23.36
N GLN A 138 -71.35 -19.04 -23.17
CA GLN A 138 -71.70 -18.46 -21.86
C GLN A 138 -73.10 -18.90 -21.36
N LYS A 139 -74.03 -19.18 -22.28
CA LYS A 139 -75.35 -19.76 -21.96
C LYS A 139 -75.27 -21.24 -21.58
N ARG A 140 -74.34 -22.03 -22.16
CA ARG A 140 -74.13 -23.43 -21.77
C ARG A 140 -73.41 -23.55 -20.43
N VAL A 141 -72.38 -22.74 -20.20
CA VAL A 141 -71.63 -22.75 -18.92
C VAL A 141 -72.53 -22.28 -17.77
N GLY A 142 -73.36 -21.25 -17.98
CA GLY A 142 -74.36 -20.83 -16.99
C GLY A 142 -75.44 -21.89 -16.70
N ALA A 143 -75.88 -22.65 -17.71
CA ALA A 143 -76.83 -23.74 -17.51
C ALA A 143 -76.22 -24.94 -16.77
N ILE A 144 -74.97 -25.30 -17.07
CA ILE A 144 -74.25 -26.39 -16.40
C ILE A 144 -73.96 -26.03 -14.93
N LEU A 145 -73.64 -24.77 -14.64
CA LEU A 145 -73.40 -24.29 -13.28
C LEU A 145 -74.68 -24.35 -12.42
N GLN A 146 -75.84 -23.98 -12.98
CA GLN A 146 -77.13 -24.08 -12.27
C GLN A 146 -77.57 -25.52 -12.03
N ILE A 147 -77.24 -26.45 -12.93
CA ILE A 147 -77.53 -27.88 -12.75
C ILE A 147 -76.64 -28.47 -11.65
N ALA A 148 -75.37 -28.08 -11.58
CA ALA A 148 -74.45 -28.48 -10.52
C ALA A 148 -74.88 -27.93 -9.14
N GLU A 149 -75.32 -26.67 -9.08
CA GLU A 149 -75.80 -26.02 -7.84
C GLU A 149 -77.07 -26.69 -7.29
N ARG A 150 -78.04 -27.02 -8.17
CA ARG A 150 -79.25 -27.78 -7.77
C ARG A 150 -78.97 -29.23 -7.44
N GLY A 151 -77.98 -29.86 -8.09
CA GLY A 151 -77.55 -31.22 -7.79
C GLY A 151 -76.93 -31.30 -6.39
N LEU A 152 -76.05 -30.36 -6.04
CA LEU A 152 -75.30 -30.33 -4.78
C LEU A 152 -76.19 -30.04 -3.55
N GLN A 153 -77.19 -29.16 -3.68
CA GLN A 153 -78.20 -28.95 -2.64
C GLN A 153 -79.04 -30.20 -2.35
N LYS A 154 -79.28 -31.05 -3.37
CA LYS A 154 -80.16 -32.23 -3.26
C LYS A 154 -79.46 -33.46 -2.64
N VAL A 155 -78.12 -33.49 -2.64
CA VAL A 155 -77.30 -34.54 -1.99
C VAL A 155 -76.66 -34.08 -0.67
N GLY A 156 -77.11 -32.96 -0.10
CA GLY A 156 -76.76 -32.59 1.27
C GLY A 156 -75.34 -32.03 1.48
N PHE A 157 -74.65 -31.58 0.43
CA PHE A 157 -73.40 -30.82 0.58
C PHE A 157 -73.71 -29.33 0.73
N GLY A 158 -74.32 -28.98 1.86
CA GLY A 158 -74.48 -27.59 2.32
C GLY A 158 -73.21 -27.15 3.04
N PHE A 159 -72.53 -26.15 2.50
CA PHE A 159 -71.39 -25.48 3.14
C PHE A 159 -71.85 -24.89 4.48
N MET A 160 -71.40 -25.49 5.60
CA MET A 160 -71.71 -25.04 6.95
C MET A 160 -71.05 -23.68 7.22
N MET A 161 -71.82 -22.60 7.12
CA MET A 161 -71.53 -21.34 7.81
C MET A 161 -72.62 -21.16 8.88
N GLY A 162 -72.20 -21.20 10.14
CA GLY A 162 -73.08 -21.51 11.27
C GLY A 162 -74.12 -20.48 11.65
N ALA A 163 -75.20 -20.95 12.27
CA ALA A 163 -75.90 -20.32 13.39
C ALA A 163 -76.86 -21.36 14.00
N ALA A 164 -76.97 -21.31 15.32
CA ALA A 164 -77.76 -22.19 16.16
C ALA A 164 -79.28 -22.06 15.95
N ALA A 165 -80.01 -23.00 16.56
CA ALA A 165 -81.46 -23.03 16.78
C ALA A 165 -82.27 -23.51 15.55
N VAL A 166 -83.36 -24.27 15.65
CA VAL A 166 -84.14 -24.82 16.76
C VAL A 166 -85.19 -25.72 16.06
N VAL A 167 -85.47 -26.88 16.66
CA VAL A 167 -86.81 -27.49 16.76
C VAL A 167 -87.48 -28.16 15.53
N ALA A 168 -87.97 -29.37 15.86
CA ALA A 168 -89.24 -30.02 15.48
C ALA A 168 -89.43 -30.73 14.14
N GLY A 169 -90.22 -31.82 14.29
CA GLY A 169 -91.03 -32.49 13.27
C GLY A 169 -90.29 -33.70 12.71
N GLU A 170 -90.47 -34.94 13.16
CA GLU A 170 -91.71 -35.68 13.39
C GLU A 170 -92.67 -35.69 12.19
N SER A 171 -93.18 -36.89 11.92
CA SER A 171 -94.19 -37.27 10.91
C SER A 171 -93.67 -37.47 9.48
N GLN A 172 -94.13 -38.42 8.68
CA GLN A 172 -95.07 -39.53 8.82
C GLN A 172 -95.12 -40.17 7.41
N LEU A 173 -95.02 -41.51 7.37
CA LEU A 173 -95.87 -42.41 6.59
C LEU A 173 -96.39 -41.91 5.22
N ASP A 174 -96.12 -42.68 4.16
CA ASP A 174 -97.16 -43.04 3.19
C ASP A 174 -96.74 -44.27 2.39
N GLN A 175 -97.14 -45.43 2.92
CA GLN A 175 -97.63 -46.53 2.09
C GLN A 175 -99.00 -46.14 1.54
N PRO A 176 -99.35 -46.50 0.30
CA PRO A 176 -100.73 -46.76 -0.06
C PRO A 176 -100.99 -48.28 0.00
N SER A 177 -101.89 -48.63 0.91
CA SER A 177 -102.51 -49.94 1.03
C SER A 177 -103.68 -50.06 0.04
N THR A 178 -103.86 -51.30 -0.44
CA THR A 178 -105.14 -52.00 -0.67
C THR A 178 -106.12 -51.52 -1.73
N SER A 179 -106.46 -52.43 -2.64
CA SER A 179 -107.86 -52.86 -2.76
C SER A 179 -107.94 -54.32 -3.17
N SER A 180 -108.46 -55.15 -2.25
CA SER A 180 -108.79 -56.55 -2.48
C SER A 180 -109.99 -56.67 -3.42
N GLY A 181 -109.84 -57.48 -4.47
CA GLY A 181 -110.93 -57.99 -5.28
C GLY A 181 -110.82 -59.51 -5.34
N SER A 182 -111.45 -60.19 -4.39
CA SER A 182 -111.52 -61.64 -4.33
C SER A 182 -112.48 -62.19 -5.40
N THR A 183 -111.97 -62.88 -6.41
CA THR A 183 -112.76 -63.85 -7.20
C THR A 183 -111.87 -65.01 -7.64
N LYS A 184 -112.25 -66.20 -7.21
CA LYS A 184 -111.67 -67.51 -7.52
C LYS A 184 -111.50 -67.71 -9.04
N SER A 185 -110.32 -68.15 -9.51
CA SER A 185 -110.15 -69.20 -10.53
C SER A 185 -108.66 -69.39 -10.87
N ASP A 186 -108.27 -70.65 -11.09
CA ASP A 186 -107.03 -71.18 -11.70
C ASP A 186 -105.68 -71.08 -10.97
N GLY A 187 -105.24 -72.25 -10.47
CA GLY A 187 -103.90 -72.51 -9.96
C GLY A 187 -102.84 -72.58 -11.06
N SER A 188 -102.55 -71.43 -11.68
CA SER A 188 -101.45 -71.23 -12.65
C SER A 188 -100.52 -70.06 -12.30
N GLU A 189 -100.82 -69.26 -11.27
CA GLU A 189 -100.03 -68.07 -10.88
C GLU A 189 -98.76 -68.41 -10.05
N CYS A 190 -98.73 -69.57 -9.38
CA CYS A 190 -97.58 -69.97 -8.56
C CYS A 190 -96.32 -70.27 -9.38
N GLU A 191 -96.43 -70.69 -10.65
CA GLU A 191 -95.25 -70.96 -11.48
C GLU A 191 -94.62 -69.65 -11.99
N GLU A 192 -95.41 -68.63 -12.34
CA GLU A 192 -94.92 -67.34 -12.83
C GLU A 192 -94.28 -66.49 -11.72
N GLU A 193 -94.83 -66.53 -10.50
CA GLU A 193 -94.22 -65.91 -9.31
C GLU A 193 -92.90 -66.57 -8.91
N VAL A 194 -92.81 -67.91 -9.02
CA VAL A 194 -91.57 -68.66 -8.74
C VAL A 194 -90.50 -68.34 -9.80
N ILE A 195 -90.88 -68.22 -11.08
CA ILE A 195 -89.98 -67.82 -12.16
C ILE A 195 -89.51 -66.36 -11.98
N SER A 196 -90.39 -65.45 -11.56
CA SER A 196 -90.07 -64.04 -11.25
C SER A 196 -89.15 -63.92 -10.02
N LEU A 197 -89.42 -64.69 -8.96
CA LEU A 197 -88.56 -64.76 -7.78
C LEU A 197 -87.18 -65.35 -8.13
N ALA A 198 -87.12 -66.40 -8.93
CA ALA A 198 -85.86 -66.95 -9.42
C ALA A 198 -85.06 -65.92 -10.23
N ALA A 199 -85.72 -65.16 -11.12
CA ALA A 199 -85.07 -64.11 -11.91
C ALA A 199 -84.56 -62.94 -11.04
N THR A 200 -85.29 -62.56 -9.99
CA THR A 200 -84.85 -61.52 -9.04
C THR A 200 -83.66 -61.99 -8.21
N VAL A 201 -83.68 -63.22 -7.69
CA VAL A 201 -82.55 -63.83 -6.99
C VAL A 201 -81.33 -63.95 -7.90
N GLU A 202 -81.50 -64.38 -9.15
CA GLU A 202 -80.42 -64.48 -10.11
C GLU A 202 -79.81 -63.11 -10.43
N LYS A 203 -80.64 -62.08 -10.57
CA LYS A 203 -80.20 -60.69 -10.74
C LYS A 203 -79.42 -60.20 -9.51
N ILE A 204 -79.89 -60.50 -8.30
CA ILE A 204 -79.19 -60.16 -7.05
C ILE A 204 -77.85 -60.90 -6.99
N MET A 205 -77.80 -62.19 -7.31
CA MET A 205 -76.56 -62.97 -7.32
C MET A 205 -75.56 -62.46 -8.35
N ARG A 206 -76.00 -62.10 -9.57
CA ARG A 206 -75.15 -61.48 -10.59
C ARG A 206 -74.61 -60.13 -10.11
N ASN A 207 -75.44 -59.29 -9.49
CA ASN A 207 -75.02 -58.01 -8.93
C ASN A 207 -73.99 -58.20 -7.81
N LEU A 208 -74.24 -59.10 -6.85
CA LEU A 208 -73.30 -59.41 -5.77
C LEU A 208 -71.96 -59.94 -6.31
N ARG A 209 -71.97 -60.79 -7.35
CA ARG A 209 -70.74 -61.26 -8.00
C ARG A 209 -69.94 -60.13 -8.64
N LEU A 210 -70.62 -59.19 -9.30
CA LEU A 210 -69.98 -57.99 -9.87
C LEU A 210 -69.38 -57.11 -8.76
N GLN A 211 -70.12 -56.86 -7.68
CA GLN A 211 -69.64 -56.11 -6.53
C GLN A 211 -68.42 -56.78 -5.88
N ILE A 212 -68.43 -58.11 -5.73
CA ILE A 212 -67.28 -58.85 -5.21
C ILE A 212 -66.05 -58.69 -6.13
N SER A 213 -66.22 -58.74 -7.45
CA SER A 213 -65.11 -58.51 -8.38
C SER A 213 -64.59 -57.06 -8.34
N ASP A 214 -65.48 -56.08 -8.25
CA ASP A 214 -65.09 -54.67 -8.16
C ASP A 214 -64.38 -54.34 -6.85
N LEU A 215 -64.86 -54.87 -5.71
CA LEU A 215 -64.20 -54.71 -4.42
C LEU A 215 -62.82 -55.37 -4.38
N ARG A 216 -62.65 -56.53 -5.02
CA ARG A 216 -61.33 -57.18 -5.14
C ARG A 216 -60.37 -56.33 -5.96
N ARG A 217 -60.82 -55.83 -7.12
CA ARG A 217 -60.02 -54.92 -7.96
C ARG A 217 -59.64 -53.65 -7.21
N ALA A 218 -60.58 -53.02 -6.49
CA ALA A 218 -60.30 -51.83 -5.68
C ALA A 218 -59.33 -52.13 -4.52
N LEU A 219 -59.41 -53.30 -3.91
CA LEU A 219 -58.46 -53.74 -2.89
C LEU A 219 -57.04 -53.93 -3.46
N ASP A 220 -56.93 -54.56 -4.63
CA ASP A 220 -55.65 -54.79 -5.30
C ASP A 220 -55.04 -53.45 -5.78
N GLU A 221 -55.84 -52.55 -6.35
CA GLU A 221 -55.42 -51.18 -6.69
C GLU A 221 -54.92 -50.41 -5.45
N SER A 222 -55.67 -50.45 -4.34
CA SER A 222 -55.25 -49.81 -3.09
C SER A 222 -53.96 -50.38 -2.50
N ARG A 223 -53.68 -51.67 -2.69
CA ARG A 223 -52.42 -52.30 -2.26
C ARG A 223 -51.24 -51.82 -3.10
N LEU A 224 -51.40 -51.75 -4.42
CA LEU A 224 -50.39 -51.21 -5.32
C LEU A 224 -50.07 -49.75 -5.00
N ASP A 225 -51.09 -48.94 -4.73
CA ASP A 225 -50.90 -47.55 -4.32
C ASP A 225 -50.14 -47.46 -2.98
N ASN A 226 -50.43 -48.35 -2.03
CA ASN A 226 -49.72 -48.41 -0.76
C ASN A 226 -48.24 -48.79 -0.94
N GLU A 227 -47.95 -49.80 -1.77
CA GLU A 227 -46.58 -50.19 -2.13
C GLU A 227 -45.81 -49.04 -2.80
N HIS A 228 -46.46 -48.30 -3.70
CA HIS A 228 -45.87 -47.14 -4.35
C HIS A 228 -45.56 -46.01 -3.35
N LEU A 229 -46.50 -45.71 -2.44
CA LEU A 229 -46.27 -44.74 -1.36
C LEU A 229 -45.15 -45.18 -0.42
N GLN A 230 -45.03 -46.47 -0.11
CA GLN A 230 -43.94 -46.99 0.70
C GLN A 230 -42.58 -46.77 0.01
N ILE A 231 -42.48 -47.02 -1.30
CA ILE A 231 -41.25 -46.76 -2.07
C ILE A 231 -40.89 -45.26 -2.06
N LEU A 232 -41.89 -44.37 -2.19
CA LEU A 232 -41.66 -42.93 -2.11
C LEU A 232 -41.19 -42.50 -0.71
N ALA A 233 -41.81 -43.05 0.34
CA ALA A 233 -41.43 -42.80 1.72
C ALA A 233 -39.99 -43.26 2.00
N ASP A 234 -39.60 -44.46 1.53
CA ASP A 234 -38.24 -44.98 1.69
C ASP A 234 -37.22 -44.12 0.92
N LYS A 235 -37.55 -43.66 -0.29
CA LYS A 235 -36.71 -42.74 -1.06
C LYS A 235 -36.53 -41.40 -0.34
N GLN A 236 -37.61 -40.87 0.25
CA GLN A 236 -37.55 -39.63 1.01
C GLN A 236 -36.73 -39.81 2.29
N ALA A 237 -36.91 -40.92 3.02
CA ALA A 237 -36.13 -41.24 4.21
C ALA A 237 -34.63 -41.30 3.90
N LYS A 238 -34.22 -41.97 2.80
CA LYS A 238 -32.81 -42.01 2.37
C LYS A 238 -32.25 -40.62 2.07
N LYS A 239 -32.98 -39.80 1.31
CA LYS A 239 -32.57 -38.41 1.04
C LYS A 239 -32.42 -37.58 2.31
N ILE A 240 -33.33 -37.74 3.27
CA ILE A 240 -33.24 -37.07 4.57
C ILE A 240 -31.98 -37.52 5.31
N THR A 241 -31.67 -38.82 5.33
CA THR A 241 -30.45 -39.30 5.99
C THR A 241 -29.16 -38.79 5.31
N GLU A 242 -29.12 -38.78 3.97
CA GLU A 242 -27.98 -38.28 3.20
C GLU A 242 -27.75 -36.78 3.42
N THR A 243 -28.83 -35.99 3.36
CA THR A 243 -28.75 -34.54 3.62
C THR A 243 -28.36 -34.23 5.07
N THR A 244 -28.87 -35.01 6.04
CA THR A 244 -28.49 -34.87 7.45
C THR A 244 -26.99 -35.13 7.65
N LEU A 245 -26.44 -36.19 7.06
CA LEU A 245 -25.00 -36.47 7.11
C LEU A 245 -24.16 -35.37 6.44
N HIS A 246 -24.64 -34.84 5.32
CA HIS A 246 -23.97 -33.72 4.65
C HIS A 246 -23.93 -32.47 5.53
N ILE A 247 -25.02 -32.14 6.21
CA ILE A 247 -25.08 -31.01 7.15
C ILE A 247 -24.07 -31.21 8.28
N ILE A 248 -24.02 -32.40 8.91
CA ILE A 248 -23.08 -32.69 10.00
C ILE A 248 -21.62 -32.51 9.53
N ASN A 249 -21.28 -32.98 8.33
CA ASN A 249 -19.93 -32.82 7.77
C ASN A 249 -19.56 -31.33 7.58
N LEU A 250 -20.52 -30.53 7.09
CA LEU A 250 -20.32 -29.09 6.94
C LEU A 250 -20.12 -28.39 8.29
N GLU A 251 -20.90 -28.75 9.31
CA GLU A 251 -20.74 -28.21 10.66
C GLU A 251 -19.38 -28.57 11.29
N GLU A 252 -18.89 -29.80 11.09
CA GLU A 252 -17.55 -30.21 11.55
C GLU A 252 -16.45 -29.43 10.84
N ARG A 253 -16.59 -29.24 9.52
CA ARG A 253 -15.64 -28.43 8.74
C ARG A 253 -15.66 -26.97 9.18
N GLU A 254 -16.83 -26.41 9.45
CA GLU A 254 -16.98 -25.04 9.97
C GLU A 254 -16.28 -24.91 11.32
N LYS A 255 -16.49 -25.84 12.25
CA LYS A 255 -15.82 -25.86 13.56
C LYS A 255 -14.30 -25.94 13.42
N MET A 256 -13.78 -26.79 12.54
CA MET A 256 -12.33 -26.87 12.31
C MET A 256 -11.77 -25.58 11.71
N LEU A 257 -12.48 -24.97 10.75
CA LEU A 257 -12.07 -23.69 10.17
C LEU A 257 -12.11 -22.56 11.20
N ALA A 258 -13.12 -22.53 12.08
CA ALA A 258 -13.21 -21.56 13.15
C ALA A 258 -12.02 -21.65 14.11
N LEU A 259 -11.68 -22.87 14.56
CA LEU A 259 -10.50 -23.09 15.42
C LEU A 259 -9.19 -22.68 14.74
N ASN A 260 -9.02 -23.01 13.46
CA ASN A 260 -7.83 -22.61 12.70
C ASN A 260 -7.74 -21.07 12.55
N VAL A 261 -8.87 -20.39 12.32
CA VAL A 261 -8.91 -18.92 12.30
C VAL A 261 -8.54 -18.34 13.66
N GLU A 262 -9.03 -18.91 14.77
CA GLU A 262 -8.67 -18.47 16.12
C GLU A 262 -7.18 -18.64 16.42
N GLU A 263 -6.59 -19.78 16.03
CA GLU A 263 -5.15 -20.04 16.14
C GLU A 263 -4.33 -19.04 15.32
N LEU A 264 -4.67 -18.85 14.04
CA LEU A 264 -4.01 -17.86 13.18
C LEU A 264 -4.16 -16.42 13.71
N MET A 265 -5.30 -16.09 14.32
CA MET A 265 -5.50 -14.79 14.94
C MET A 265 -4.59 -14.60 16.16
N ALA A 266 -4.37 -15.65 16.96
CA ALA A 266 -3.43 -15.63 18.08
C ALA A 266 -1.99 -15.43 17.58
N ASP A 267 -1.56 -16.16 16.56
CA ASP A 267 -0.23 -16.02 15.94
C ASP A 267 -0.02 -14.60 15.36
N ILE A 268 -1.05 -14.05 14.70
CA ILE A 268 -1.01 -12.68 14.19
C ILE A 268 -0.84 -11.67 15.34
N THR A 269 -1.51 -11.89 16.48
CA THR A 269 -1.33 -11.00 17.64
C THR A 269 0.06 -11.08 18.25
N GLU A 270 0.62 -12.28 18.40
CA GLU A 270 1.99 -12.48 18.90
C GLU A 270 3.02 -11.84 17.96
N ALA A 271 2.90 -12.07 16.66
CA ALA A 271 3.77 -11.47 15.65
C ALA A 271 3.69 -9.93 15.65
N ARG A 272 2.50 -9.36 15.88
CA ARG A 272 2.32 -7.90 16.00
C ARG A 272 3.01 -7.34 17.24
N GLU A 273 2.91 -8.01 18.38
CA GLU A 273 3.61 -7.63 19.61
C GLU A 273 5.12 -7.72 19.43
N GLU A 274 5.61 -8.74 18.72
CA GLU A 274 7.01 -8.85 18.36
C GLU A 274 7.47 -7.70 17.47
N VAL A 275 6.75 -7.40 16.40
CA VAL A 275 7.05 -6.26 15.52
C VAL A 275 7.06 -4.94 16.31
N ALA A 276 6.17 -4.77 17.29
CA ALA A 276 6.18 -3.60 18.18
C ALA A 276 7.45 -3.55 19.04
N ARG A 277 7.86 -4.67 19.65
CA ARG A 277 9.12 -4.77 20.41
C ARG A 277 10.34 -4.43 19.56
N TRP A 278 10.44 -4.98 18.35
CA TRP A 278 11.56 -4.70 17.44
C TRP A 278 11.58 -3.24 16.99
N ARG A 279 10.41 -2.65 16.72
CA ARG A 279 10.31 -1.23 16.38
C ARG A 279 10.82 -0.34 17.52
N GLU A 280 10.40 -0.60 18.75
CA GLU A 280 10.86 0.16 19.92
C GLU A 280 12.38 0.03 20.12
N ALA A 281 12.93 -1.17 19.95
CA ALA A 281 14.39 -1.39 20.00
C ALA A 281 15.13 -0.57 18.93
N CYS A 282 14.67 -0.62 17.67
CA CYS A 282 15.26 0.17 16.59
C CYS A 282 15.15 1.69 16.86
N GLU A 283 14.04 2.18 17.42
CA GLU A 283 13.92 3.59 17.79
C GLU A 283 14.91 4.01 18.87
N LEU A 284 15.16 3.14 19.86
CA LEU A 284 16.16 3.38 20.90
C LEU A 284 17.58 3.38 20.33
N GLU A 285 17.90 2.45 19.43
CA GLU A 285 19.18 2.43 18.73
C GLU A 285 19.40 3.67 17.87
N VAL A 286 18.37 4.12 17.15
CA VAL A 286 18.44 5.38 16.39
C VAL A 286 18.65 6.58 17.31
N LYS A 287 17.96 6.64 18.46
CA LYS A 287 18.18 7.71 19.47
C LYS A 287 19.60 7.68 20.02
N ALA A 288 20.11 6.50 20.37
CA ALA A 288 21.49 6.34 20.83
C ALA A 288 22.52 6.71 19.75
N GLY A 289 22.27 6.31 18.49
CA GLY A 289 23.10 6.66 17.35
C GLY A 289 23.16 8.17 17.10
N LYS A 290 22.02 8.87 17.22
CA LYS A 290 21.98 10.35 17.12
C LYS A 290 22.84 11.02 18.19
N VAL A 291 22.71 10.58 19.45
CA VAL A 291 23.53 11.13 20.55
C VAL A 291 25.02 10.89 20.29
N ALA A 292 25.40 9.70 19.85
CA ALA A 292 26.79 9.38 19.52
C ALA A 292 27.33 10.24 18.35
N ILE A 293 26.51 10.52 17.34
CA ILE A 293 26.89 11.42 16.23
C ILE A 293 27.10 12.85 16.76
N GLU A 294 26.18 13.36 17.57
CA GLU A 294 26.29 14.70 18.16
C GLU A 294 27.56 14.86 19.03
N GLU A 295 27.93 13.81 19.79
CA GLU A 295 29.20 13.79 20.54
C GLU A 295 30.42 13.83 19.63
N ARG A 296 30.41 13.05 18.55
CA ARG A 296 31.51 13.02 17.57
C ARG A 296 31.63 14.34 16.80
N GLU A 297 30.53 14.98 16.47
CA GLU A 297 30.53 16.31 15.85
C GLU A 297 31.17 17.36 16.78
N LYS A 298 30.90 17.29 18.10
CA LYS A 298 31.57 18.14 19.09
C LYS A 298 33.08 17.89 19.14
N GLU A 299 33.51 16.62 19.15
CA GLU A 299 34.93 16.25 19.12
C GLU A 299 35.61 16.76 17.85
N VAL A 300 34.99 16.57 16.68
CA VAL A 300 35.49 17.08 15.40
C VAL A 300 35.60 18.61 15.43
N GLY A 301 34.61 19.31 15.97
CA GLY A 301 34.66 20.77 16.12
C GLY A 301 35.83 21.25 16.99
N MET A 302 36.09 20.58 18.12
CA MET A 302 37.24 20.90 18.98
C MET A 302 38.57 20.64 18.26
N LEU A 303 38.70 19.50 17.58
CA LEU A 303 39.91 19.15 16.83
C LEU A 303 40.16 20.10 15.66
N GLN A 304 39.12 20.54 14.96
CA GLN A 304 39.23 21.56 13.92
C GLN A 304 39.75 22.88 14.49
N GLN A 305 39.22 23.31 15.63
CA GLN A 305 39.67 24.53 16.29
C GLN A 305 41.14 24.44 16.72
N ASP A 306 41.57 23.30 17.26
CA ASP A 306 42.98 23.05 17.62
C ASP A 306 43.88 22.99 16.39
N LEU A 307 43.41 22.40 15.29
CA LEU A 307 44.12 22.42 14.01
C LEU A 307 44.30 23.85 13.49
N GLU A 308 43.28 24.70 13.58
CA GLU A 308 43.38 26.11 13.19
C GLU A 308 44.36 26.89 14.07
N ARG A 309 44.32 26.68 15.40
CA ARG A 309 45.28 27.28 16.34
C ARG A 309 46.72 26.89 16.02
N THR A 310 46.97 25.61 15.77
CA THR A 310 48.31 25.10 15.45
C THR A 310 48.80 25.58 14.09
N LYS A 311 47.92 25.67 13.08
CA LYS A 311 48.23 26.32 11.80
C LYS A 311 48.62 27.78 11.97
N ALA A 312 47.85 28.57 12.71
CA ALA A 312 48.17 29.97 12.98
C ALA A 312 49.49 30.14 13.75
N ALA A 313 49.76 29.27 14.73
CA ALA A 313 51.02 29.26 15.46
C ALA A 313 52.22 28.91 14.56
N LEU A 314 52.04 27.95 13.65
CA LEU A 314 53.04 27.56 12.66
C LEU A 314 53.33 28.70 11.68
N GLU A 315 52.30 29.37 11.15
CA GLU A 315 52.46 30.54 10.28
C GLU A 315 53.19 31.68 10.98
N ALA A 316 52.86 31.97 12.23
CA ALA A 316 53.56 32.96 13.04
C ALA A 316 55.05 32.59 13.26
N ALA A 317 55.35 31.31 13.50
CA ALA A 317 56.72 30.82 13.65
C ALA A 317 57.50 30.89 12.32
N SER A 318 56.87 30.52 11.21
CA SER A 318 57.43 30.63 9.86
C SER A 318 57.78 32.09 9.50
N ASN A 319 56.87 33.03 9.78
CA ASN A 319 57.12 34.45 9.58
C ASN A 319 58.30 34.97 10.45
N LYS A 320 58.39 34.52 11.71
CA LYS A 320 59.53 34.86 12.59
C LYS A 320 60.85 34.31 12.03
N LEU A 321 60.84 33.08 11.51
CA LEU A 321 62.01 32.45 10.91
C LEU A 321 62.46 33.24 9.68
N LEU A 322 61.55 33.59 8.78
CA LEU A 322 61.85 34.40 7.60
C LEU A 322 62.45 35.78 7.96
N MET A 323 61.94 36.43 9.01
CA MET A 323 62.55 37.68 9.49
C MET A 323 63.94 37.48 10.08
N LYS A 324 64.19 36.38 10.80
CA LYS A 324 65.53 36.03 11.28
C LYS A 324 66.50 35.72 10.13
N GLU A 325 66.05 35.02 9.09
CA GLU A 325 66.83 34.77 7.88
C GLU A 325 67.20 36.08 7.17
N ARG A 326 66.23 37.00 6.99
CA ARG A 326 66.50 38.32 6.43
C ARG A 326 67.49 39.12 7.27
N LEU A 327 67.32 39.13 8.59
CA LEU A 327 68.25 39.79 9.50
C LEU A 327 69.66 39.19 9.39
N ALA A 328 69.78 37.86 9.38
CA ALA A 328 71.07 37.18 9.21
C ALA A 328 71.72 37.53 7.86
N ALA A 329 70.95 37.56 6.76
CA ALA A 329 71.44 37.97 5.46
C ALA A 329 71.95 39.43 5.46
N THR A 330 71.22 40.35 6.09
CA THR A 330 71.66 41.75 6.21
C THR A 330 72.90 41.91 7.09
N ALA A 331 73.00 41.14 8.18
CA ALA A 331 74.16 41.13 9.06
C ALA A 331 75.40 40.59 8.34
N MET A 332 75.26 39.50 7.57
CA MET A 332 76.34 38.97 6.73
C MET A 332 76.78 39.99 5.66
N ALA A 333 75.85 40.69 5.01
CA ALA A 333 76.18 41.74 4.04
C ALA A 333 76.89 42.93 4.69
N ALA A 334 76.45 43.36 5.88
CA ALA A 334 77.09 44.42 6.65
C ALA A 334 78.49 44.03 7.12
N GLN A 335 78.68 42.78 7.56
CA GLN A 335 79.99 42.24 7.91
C GLN A 335 80.91 42.23 6.69
N ALA A 336 80.46 41.73 5.54
CA ALA A 336 81.25 41.72 4.30
C ALA A 336 81.67 43.15 3.89
N ALA A 337 80.77 44.14 4.04
CA ALA A 337 81.09 45.54 3.78
C ALA A 337 82.12 46.11 4.78
N ALA A 338 82.00 45.78 6.07
CA ALA A 338 82.95 46.19 7.10
C ALA A 338 84.34 45.57 6.89
N GLU A 339 84.41 44.28 6.54
CA GLU A 339 85.66 43.59 6.19
C GLU A 339 86.31 44.21 4.95
N ALA A 340 85.53 44.55 3.91
CA ALA A 340 86.05 45.23 2.73
C ALA A 340 86.60 46.63 3.07
N SER A 341 85.94 47.37 3.96
CA SER A 341 86.42 48.67 4.46
C SER A 341 87.71 48.53 5.27
N LEU A 342 87.83 47.50 6.11
CA LEU A 342 89.05 47.23 6.88
C LEU A 342 90.21 46.88 5.95
N GLN A 343 90.00 45.99 4.98
CA GLN A 343 91.02 45.65 3.97
C GLN A 343 91.47 46.88 3.18
N LEU A 344 90.57 47.81 2.86
CA LEU A 344 90.93 49.07 2.21
C LEU A 344 91.79 49.96 3.11
N ALA A 345 91.45 50.07 4.39
CA ALA A 345 92.24 50.82 5.37
C ALA A 345 93.63 50.20 5.57
N ASP A 346 93.72 48.87 5.65
CA ASP A 346 94.97 48.13 5.77
C ASP A 346 95.86 48.36 4.54
N ARG A 347 95.30 48.28 3.32
CA ARG A 347 96.03 48.62 2.07
C ARG A 347 96.56 50.04 2.09
N ARG A 348 95.72 51.04 2.41
CA ARG A 348 96.15 52.45 2.54
C ARG A 348 97.22 52.64 3.60
N SER A 349 97.12 51.93 4.72
CA SER A 349 98.13 51.99 5.78
C SER A 349 99.47 51.38 5.37
N ALA A 350 99.45 50.33 4.54
CA ALA A 350 100.65 49.72 3.98
C ALA A 350 101.30 50.70 2.98
N GLU A 351 100.51 51.27 2.06
CA GLU A 351 100.98 52.30 1.12
C GLU A 351 101.62 53.50 1.83
N LEU A 352 101.00 53.99 2.91
CA LEU A 352 101.57 55.08 3.72
C LEU A 352 102.86 54.67 4.45
N ARG A 353 102.95 53.43 4.92
CA ARG A 353 104.19 52.90 5.53
C ARG A 353 105.31 52.85 4.51
N ASP A 354 105.04 52.32 3.31
CA ASP A 354 106.02 52.27 2.22
C ASP A 354 106.51 53.69 1.85
N GLN A 355 105.60 54.66 1.79
CA GLN A 355 105.97 56.07 1.57
C GLN A 355 106.83 56.65 2.70
N ILE A 356 106.52 56.34 3.97
CA ILE A 356 107.33 56.78 5.12
C ILE A 356 108.71 56.12 5.07
N GLU A 357 108.79 54.83 4.78
CA GLU A 357 110.05 54.10 4.64
C GLU A 357 110.91 54.69 3.53
N GLU A 358 110.33 54.99 2.37
CA GLU A 358 111.03 55.64 1.26
C GLU A 358 111.51 57.05 1.61
N LEU A 359 110.67 57.87 2.25
CA LEU A 359 111.10 59.19 2.74
C LEU A 359 112.20 59.08 3.81
N THR A 360 112.14 58.05 4.66
CA THR A 360 113.17 57.79 5.67
C THR A 360 114.49 57.39 5.00
N ARG A 361 114.43 56.52 3.98
CA ARG A 361 115.58 56.15 3.14
C ARG A 361 116.19 57.39 2.48
N GLN A 362 115.36 58.28 1.92
CA GLN A 362 115.82 59.55 1.34
C GLN A 362 116.52 60.43 2.39
N VAL A 363 115.99 60.54 3.61
CA VAL A 363 116.64 61.27 4.72
C VAL A 363 117.96 60.62 5.13
N GLU A 364 118.04 59.30 5.20
CA GLU A 364 119.27 58.56 5.50
C GLU A 364 120.33 58.76 4.40
N GLU A 365 119.93 58.69 3.13
CA GLU A 365 120.79 58.95 1.98
C GLU A 365 121.26 60.40 1.98
N GLU A 366 120.39 61.39 2.20
CA GLU A 366 120.77 62.80 2.37
C GLU A 366 121.69 63.02 3.57
N ALA A 367 121.46 62.33 4.69
CA ALA A 367 122.33 62.37 5.86
C ALA A 367 123.71 61.77 5.55
N ASP A 368 123.78 60.68 4.79
CA ASP A 368 125.05 60.07 4.39
C ASP A 368 125.75 60.84 3.25
N HIS A 369 125.00 61.48 2.36
CA HIS A 369 125.49 62.49 1.41
C HIS A 369 126.05 63.68 2.18
N SER A 370 125.37 64.18 3.22
CA SER A 370 125.87 65.26 4.08
C SER A 370 127.11 64.85 4.87
N LYS A 371 127.25 63.59 5.31
CA LYS A 371 128.47 63.05 5.95
C LYS A 371 129.64 62.92 4.95
N LYS A 372 129.37 62.52 3.71
CA LYS A 372 130.38 62.46 2.62
C LYS A 372 130.79 63.86 2.15
N GLU A 373 129.86 64.80 2.09
CA GLU A 373 130.09 66.23 1.84
C GLU A 373 130.86 66.86 3.02
N HIS A 374 130.57 66.46 4.27
CA HIS A 374 131.31 66.91 5.46
C HIS A 374 132.75 66.41 5.55
N ARG A 375 133.14 65.36 4.80
CA ARG A 375 134.56 64.99 4.65
C ARG A 375 135.33 65.91 3.69
N LYS A 376 134.67 66.80 2.93
CA LYS A 376 135.32 67.80 2.06
C LYS A 376 134.92 69.25 2.33
N SER A 377 133.91 69.52 3.16
CA SER A 377 133.53 70.87 3.57
C SER A 377 133.40 70.97 5.08
N SER A 378 134.47 71.44 5.72
CA SER A 378 134.46 71.89 7.10
C SER A 378 133.66 73.20 7.22
N ARG A 379 132.86 73.29 8.29
CA ARG A 379 132.13 74.47 8.81
C ARG A 379 130.72 74.70 8.22
N LYS A 380 129.69 74.30 8.97
CA LYS A 380 128.74 75.23 9.61
C LYS A 380 127.80 74.49 10.57
N ARG A 381 127.61 75.09 11.75
CA ARG A 381 126.68 74.66 12.81
C ARG A 381 125.24 74.73 12.29
N VAL A 382 124.50 73.64 12.37
CA VAL A 382 123.03 73.66 12.32
C VAL A 382 122.51 73.12 13.64
N ARG A 383 121.69 73.94 14.28
CA ARG A 383 121.09 73.71 15.59
C ARG A 383 120.03 72.61 15.46
N HIS A 384 120.01 71.67 16.39
CA HIS A 384 118.88 70.76 16.57
C HIS A 384 117.58 71.57 16.71
N VAL A 385 116.71 71.48 15.71
CA VAL A 385 115.30 71.86 15.87
C VAL A 385 114.61 70.62 16.43
N CYS A 386 114.40 70.65 17.74
CA CYS A 386 113.53 69.70 18.42
C CYS A 386 112.10 69.90 17.91
N TRP A 387 111.50 68.87 17.31
CA TRP A 387 110.11 68.92 16.87
C TRP A 387 109.18 68.79 18.10
N PRO A 388 108.29 69.75 18.37
CA PRO A 388 107.45 69.72 19.56
C PRO A 388 106.24 68.80 19.33
N TRP A 389 106.26 67.61 19.95
CA TRP A 389 105.03 66.86 20.20
C TRP A 389 104.20 67.61 21.26
N ARG A 390 103.25 68.45 20.82
CA ARG A 390 102.05 68.80 21.60
C ARG A 390 101.01 69.51 20.74
N ALA A 391 99.75 69.13 20.98
CA ALA A 391 98.50 69.72 20.51
C ALA A 391 97.86 69.16 19.22
N LEU A 392 97.41 67.91 19.29
CA LEU A 392 96.10 67.54 18.72
C LEU A 392 95.28 66.86 19.82
N LYS A 393 94.81 67.69 20.76
CA LYS A 393 93.57 67.38 21.49
C LYS A 393 92.44 67.61 20.49
N LEU A 394 91.93 66.54 19.89
CA LEU A 394 90.62 66.59 19.25
C LEU A 394 89.58 66.62 20.37
N THR A 395 89.05 67.81 20.64
CA THR A 395 87.78 67.99 21.33
C THR A 395 86.65 67.69 20.35
N PRO A 396 85.72 66.76 20.63
CA PRO A 396 84.39 66.86 20.06
C PRO A 396 83.59 67.83 20.93
N ASN A 397 83.43 69.06 20.44
CA ASN A 397 82.46 70.00 21.00
C ASN A 397 81.09 69.64 20.43
N TRP A 398 80.28 68.91 21.21
CA TRP A 398 78.83 68.88 21.09
C TRP A 398 78.27 69.67 22.28
N GLN A 399 77.91 70.94 22.07
CA GLN A 399 76.79 71.57 22.77
C GLN A 399 75.53 71.05 22.06
N GLY A 400 74.46 70.55 22.68
CA GLY A 400 74.04 70.55 24.07
C GLY A 400 72.56 70.93 24.10
N THR A 401 71.70 70.02 24.56
CA THR A 401 70.45 70.32 25.30
C THR A 401 69.93 69.07 26.00
N GLY A 402 69.99 69.08 27.35
CA GLY A 402 69.17 68.34 28.35
C GLY A 402 69.28 66.81 28.39
N ASP A 403 69.30 66.11 29.52
CA ASP A 403 69.17 66.45 30.94
C ASP A 403 69.57 65.18 31.75
N GLY A 404 70.11 65.36 32.97
CA GLY A 404 70.08 64.37 34.07
C GLY A 404 70.96 63.11 34.05
N GLY A 405 72.09 63.16 34.80
CA GLY A 405 72.36 62.15 35.85
C GLY A 405 73.44 61.07 35.65
N GLY A 406 74.62 61.30 36.25
CA GLY A 406 75.34 60.32 37.10
C GLY A 406 76.12 59.14 36.48
N ALA A 407 77.44 59.25 36.43
CA ALA A 407 78.41 58.13 36.40
C ALA A 407 78.83 57.78 37.87
N PRO A 408 79.54 56.67 38.24
CA PRO A 408 80.57 55.97 37.44
C PRO A 408 80.78 54.43 37.60
N TRP A 409 81.23 53.81 36.49
CA TRP A 409 82.29 52.78 36.33
C TRP A 409 82.37 51.50 37.21
N VAL A 410 82.51 50.32 36.57
CA VAL A 410 83.75 49.47 36.50
C VAL A 410 83.42 47.98 36.25
N ARG A 411 84.04 47.44 35.18
CA ARG A 411 84.51 46.07 34.87
C ARG A 411 83.66 44.83 35.23
N GLY A 412 83.58 43.93 34.25
CA GLY A 412 83.61 42.49 34.55
C GLY A 412 83.29 41.61 33.36
N ARG A 413 84.29 40.88 32.87
CA ARG A 413 84.19 39.94 31.75
C ARG A 413 83.35 38.70 32.07
N ASN A 414 82.77 38.14 31.00
CA ASN A 414 82.53 36.72 30.72
C ASN A 414 81.60 35.95 31.68
N LYS A 415 80.49 35.42 31.14
CA LYS A 415 80.27 33.99 30.90
C LYS A 415 78.88 33.75 30.27
N LYS A 416 78.83 32.70 29.45
CA LYS A 416 77.66 32.09 28.81
C LYS A 416 76.53 31.84 29.84
N MET A 417 75.27 32.01 29.44
CA MET A 417 74.32 30.89 29.26
C MET A 417 72.95 31.39 28.76
N LEU A 418 72.25 30.51 28.05
CA LEU A 418 70.88 30.67 27.56
C LEU A 418 69.90 30.94 28.71
N PRO A 419 68.74 31.56 28.46
CA PRO A 419 67.64 31.51 29.41
C PRO A 419 67.05 30.10 29.40
N ASP A 420 67.05 29.47 30.58
CA ASP A 420 66.30 28.25 30.86
C ASP A 420 64.80 28.51 30.72
N MET A 421 64.17 27.55 30.06
CA MET A 421 62.74 27.29 30.14
C MET A 421 62.51 26.40 31.36
N GLU A 422 62.06 26.99 32.45
CA GLU A 422 61.22 26.31 33.43
C GLU A 422 59.79 26.80 33.14
N GLY A 423 58.76 26.00 32.99
CA GLY A 423 58.53 24.65 33.47
C GLY A 423 57.06 24.61 33.91
N LEU A 424 56.30 23.72 33.29
CA LEU A 424 54.87 23.47 33.50
C LEU A 424 54.50 23.11 34.96
N LEU A 425 53.24 23.42 35.30
CA LEU A 425 52.35 22.81 36.33
C LEU A 425 52.31 23.39 37.76
N HIS A 426 51.25 24.14 38.04
CA HIS A 426 50.28 23.93 39.14
C HIS A 426 48.91 24.41 38.60
N HIS A 427 47.97 23.55 38.21
CA HIS A 427 46.92 22.97 39.07
C HIS A 427 46.33 23.98 40.05
N MET A 428 45.37 24.79 39.57
CA MET A 428 43.97 24.80 40.00
C MET A 428 43.10 25.36 38.88
#